data_AF-A0A8T6LTI4-F1
#
_entry.id   AF-A0A8T6LTI4-F1
#
_cell.length_a   1.000
_cell.length_b   1.000
_cell.length_c   1.000
_cell.angle_alpha   90.00
_cell.angle_beta   90.00
_cell.angle_gamma   90.00
#
_symmetry.space_group_name_H-M   'P 1'
#
loop_
_entity.id
_entity.type
_entity.pdbx_description
1 polymer ?
#
loop_
_entity_poly.entity_id
_entity_poly.type
_entity_poly.pdbx_seq_one_letter_code
_entity_poly.pdbx_strand_id
1 'polypeptide(L)'
;MDYQKIGLRVGLEIHHELNTNEKLFCSCPTLLKTKEKPDSTIIRHHIPVAGETGKIDVAVVEEIKKRKKIIYEIYDDCDCLVDTDSEPPHRPNQEALK
;
A
#
# COMPACT_ATOMS: atom_id res chain seq x y z
N MET A 1 -3.58 -39.97 7.98
CA MET A 1 -4.88 -39.33 7.68
C MET A 1 -5.02 -39.26 6.18
N ASP A 2 -6.18 -39.63 5.63
CA ASP A 2 -6.39 -39.65 4.19
C ASP A 2 -6.91 -38.28 3.74
N TYR A 3 -6.00 -37.43 3.27
CA TYR A 3 -6.31 -36.05 2.90
C TYR A 3 -7.23 -35.94 1.67
N GLN A 4 -7.23 -36.94 0.80
CA GLN A 4 -8.15 -37.01 -0.34
C GLN A 4 -9.57 -37.31 0.14
N LYS A 5 -9.75 -38.28 1.06
CA LYS A 5 -11.09 -38.60 1.60
C LYS A 5 -11.77 -37.46 2.33
N ILE A 6 -11.00 -36.57 2.96
CA ILE A 6 -11.55 -35.40 3.66
C ILE A 6 -11.74 -34.18 2.74
N GLY A 7 -11.41 -34.31 1.44
CA GLY A 7 -11.58 -33.23 0.46
C GLY A 7 -10.69 -32.01 0.74
N LEU A 8 -9.47 -32.20 1.26
CA LEU A 8 -8.56 -31.11 1.57
C LEU A 8 -8.25 -30.26 0.32
N ARG A 9 -8.37 -28.95 0.46
CA ARG A 9 -7.94 -27.95 -0.53
C ARG A 9 -7.03 -26.94 0.16
N VAL A 10 -5.91 -26.60 -0.48
CA VAL A 10 -4.91 -25.68 0.06
C VAL A 10 -4.60 -24.61 -0.99
N GLY A 11 -4.52 -23.36 -0.55
CA GLY A 11 -4.00 -22.25 -1.33
C GLY A 11 -2.69 -21.73 -0.72
N LEU A 12 -1.79 -21.24 -1.56
CA LEU A 12 -0.53 -20.62 -1.15
C LEU A 12 -0.45 -19.23 -1.78
N GLU A 13 -0.10 -18.24 -0.97
CA GLU A 13 0.13 -16.86 -1.39
C GLU A 13 1.50 -16.42 -0.84
N ILE A 14 2.35 -15.86 -1.71
CA ILE A 14 3.72 -15.47 -1.39
C ILE A 14 3.94 -14.03 -1.84
N HIS A 15 4.40 -13.19 -0.93
CA HIS A 15 4.80 -11.80 -1.20
C HIS A 15 6.32 -11.69 -0.99
N HIS A 16 7.02 -11.03 -1.91
CA HIS A 16 8.46 -10.79 -1.82
C HIS A 16 8.76 -9.36 -2.28
N GLU A 17 9.55 -8.63 -1.49
CA GLU A 17 10.02 -7.30 -1.85
C GLU A 17 11.23 -7.41 -2.79
N LEU A 18 11.26 -6.58 -3.83
CA LEU A 18 12.36 -6.56 -4.78
C LEU A 18 13.44 -5.58 -4.30
N ASN A 19 14.69 -6.01 -4.34
CA ASN A 19 15.84 -5.16 -4.04
C ASN A 19 16.22 -4.30 -5.26
N THR A 20 15.31 -3.41 -5.68
CA THR A 20 15.56 -2.44 -6.75
C THR A 20 16.12 -1.13 -6.20
N ASN A 21 16.82 -0.34 -7.01
CA ASN A 21 17.36 0.94 -6.55
C ASN A 21 16.28 1.98 -6.27
N GLU A 22 15.16 1.92 -6.99
CA GLU A 22 14.04 2.85 -6.92
C GLU A 22 12.71 2.11 -6.65
N LYS A 23 11.75 2.79 -6.01
CA LYS A 23 10.38 2.29 -5.79
C LYS A 23 9.66 2.03 -7.12
N LEU A 24 8.54 1.30 -7.08
CA LEU A 24 7.88 0.83 -8.31
C LEU A 24 7.32 1.96 -9.19
N PHE A 25 6.81 3.05 -8.62
CA PHE A 25 6.11 4.11 -9.37
C PHE A 25 6.66 5.52 -9.12
N CYS A 26 7.87 5.63 -8.57
CA CYS A 26 8.59 6.89 -8.40
C CYS A 26 10.10 6.60 -8.29
N SER A 27 10.93 7.64 -8.46
CA SER A 27 12.39 7.51 -8.38
C SER A 27 12.96 7.61 -6.95
N CYS A 28 12.12 7.45 -5.92
CA CYS A 28 12.60 7.38 -4.54
C CYS A 28 13.36 6.07 -4.31
N PRO A 29 14.40 6.08 -3.47
CA PRO A 29 15.11 4.87 -3.12
C PRO A 29 14.23 3.91 -2.30
N THR A 30 14.50 2.61 -2.38
CA THR A 30 13.84 1.53 -1.60
C THR A 30 14.37 1.44 -0.16
N LEU A 31 14.59 2.60 0.46
CA LEU A 31 15.01 2.68 1.86
C LEU A 31 13.79 2.73 2.77
N LEU A 32 13.88 2.04 3.90
CA LEU A 32 12.95 2.23 5.01
C LEU A 32 13.27 3.54 5.75
N LYS A 33 12.43 3.86 6.74
CA LYS A 33 12.61 4.96 7.71
C LYS A 33 14.09 5.27 7.97
N THR A 34 14.55 6.39 7.41
CA THR A 34 15.96 6.79 7.35
C THR A 34 16.45 7.43 8.66
N LYS A 35 15.53 7.89 9.50
CA LYS A 35 15.80 8.53 10.81
C LYS A 35 14.66 8.30 11.79
N GLU A 36 14.90 8.47 13.10
CA GLU A 36 13.88 8.23 14.13
C GLU A 36 12.68 9.18 14.06
N LYS A 37 12.90 10.45 13.69
CA LYS A 37 11.85 11.47 13.60
C LYS A 37 11.55 11.82 12.14
N PRO A 38 10.28 11.88 11.73
CA PRO A 38 9.94 12.30 10.38
C PRO A 38 10.25 13.79 10.16
N ASP A 39 10.47 14.19 8.91
CA ASP A 39 10.58 15.60 8.53
C ASP A 39 9.26 16.32 8.65
N SER A 40 8.19 15.63 8.25
CA SER A 40 6.84 16.15 8.30
C SER A 40 5.80 15.04 8.46
N THR A 41 4.56 15.44 8.72
CA THR A 41 3.43 14.50 8.81
C THR A 41 2.25 15.04 8.03
N ILE A 42 1.52 14.13 7.38
CA ILE A 42 0.24 14.44 6.73
C ILE A 42 -0.85 13.61 7.40
N ILE A 43 -1.98 14.26 7.70
CA ILE A 43 -3.16 13.60 8.25
C ILE A 43 -4.21 13.48 7.16
N ARG A 44 -4.67 12.25 6.89
CA ARG A 44 -5.75 11.97 5.93
C ARG A 44 -6.88 11.17 6.58
N HIS A 45 -8.02 11.18 5.89
CA HIS A 45 -9.16 10.31 6.16
C HIS A 45 -9.53 9.61 4.84
N HIS A 46 -9.81 8.32 4.90
CA HIS A 46 -10.37 7.60 3.75
C HIS A 46 -11.87 7.84 3.69
N ILE A 47 -12.37 8.10 2.48
CA ILE A 47 -13.79 8.38 2.19
C ILE A 47 -14.31 7.23 1.33
N PRO A 48 -15.49 6.65 1.65
CA PRO A 48 -16.04 5.58 0.84
C PRO A 48 -16.43 6.12 -0.53
N VAL A 49 -16.17 5.33 -1.56
CA VAL A 49 -16.73 5.56 -2.89
C VAL A 49 -17.56 4.33 -3.25
N ALA A 50 -18.72 4.58 -3.87
CA ALA A 50 -19.54 3.49 -4.38
C ALA A 50 -18.79 2.79 -5.52
N GLY A 51 -18.80 1.46 -5.51
CA GLY A 51 -18.28 0.67 -6.64
C GLY A 51 -19.14 0.83 -7.90
N GLU A 52 -18.78 0.16 -8.98
CA GLU A 52 -19.48 0.23 -10.27
C GLU A 52 -21.00 -0.06 -10.16
N THR A 53 -21.39 -0.89 -9.21
CA THR A 53 -22.80 -1.25 -8.94
C THR A 53 -23.56 -0.21 -8.11
N GLY A 54 -22.93 0.90 -7.74
CA GLY A 54 -23.48 1.92 -6.85
C GLY A 54 -23.50 1.52 -5.37
N LYS A 55 -23.04 0.31 -5.03
CA LYS A 55 -22.97 -0.19 -3.65
C LYS A 55 -21.58 0.06 -3.06
N ILE A 56 -21.56 0.42 -1.78
CA ILE A 56 -20.33 0.52 -0.99
C ILE A 56 -20.05 -0.84 -0.37
N ASP A 57 -18.79 -1.25 -0.38
CA ASP A 57 -18.35 -2.49 0.25
C ASP A 57 -18.61 -2.48 1.77
N VAL A 58 -19.07 -3.61 2.31
CA VAL A 58 -19.47 -3.73 3.71
C VAL A 58 -18.28 -3.53 4.65
N ALA A 59 -17.09 -4.03 4.29
CA ALA A 59 -15.88 -3.83 5.09
C ALA A 59 -15.44 -2.36 5.10
N VAL A 60 -15.57 -1.66 3.97
CA VAL A 60 -15.29 -0.22 3.88
C VAL A 60 -16.22 0.57 4.80
N VAL A 61 -17.53 0.25 4.82
CA VAL A 61 -18.51 0.87 5.72
C VAL A 61 -18.10 0.70 7.19
N GLU A 62 -17.69 -0.50 7.60
CA GLU A 62 -17.26 -0.76 8.97
C GLU A 62 -15.98 -0.01 9.35
N GLU A 63 -15.02 0.13 8.42
CA GLU A 63 -13.79 0.88 8.71
C GLU A 63 -14.06 2.38 8.91
N ILE A 64 -14.96 2.97 8.13
CA ILE A 64 -15.32 4.39 8.26
C ILE A 64 -16.05 4.70 9.56
N LYS A 65 -16.88 3.77 10.07
CA LYS A 65 -17.53 3.92 11.38
C LYS A 65 -16.52 4.15 12.50
N LYS A 66 -15.29 3.63 12.36
CA LYS A 66 -14.20 3.82 13.33
C LYS A 66 -13.62 5.24 13.31
N ARG A 67 -13.93 6.06 12.30
CA ARG A 67 -13.50 7.46 12.15
C ARG A 67 -12.01 7.66 12.40
N LYS A 68 -11.19 6.73 11.89
CA LYS A 68 -9.75 6.77 12.09
C LYS A 68 -9.14 7.92 11.29
N LYS A 69 -8.16 8.58 11.92
CA LYS A 69 -7.20 9.46 11.26
C LYS A 69 -6.00 8.61 10.85
N ILE A 70 -5.54 8.76 9.62
CA ILE A 70 -4.31 8.13 9.16
C ILE A 70 -3.23 9.20 9.17
N ILE A 71 -2.18 8.94 9.93
CA ILE A 71 -1.02 9.82 10.07
C ILE A 71 0.09 9.20 9.23
N TYR A 72 0.45 9.87 8.14
CA TYR A 72 1.60 9.50 7.31
C TYR A 72 2.82 10.29 7.79
N GLU A 73 3.86 9.57 8.16
CA GLU A 73 5.20 10.11 8.44
C GLU A 73 5.96 10.23 7.12
N ILE A 74 6.61 11.38 6.88
CA ILE A 74 7.31 11.65 5.62
C ILE A 74 8.79 11.90 5.90
N TYR A 75 9.62 11.32 5.06
CA TYR A 75 11.08 11.41 5.09
C TYR A 75 11.57 11.93 3.75
N ASP A 76 12.10 13.16 3.72
CA ASP A 76 12.42 13.88 2.48
C ASP A 76 13.52 13.17 1.64
N ASP A 77 14.25 12.23 2.23
CA ASP A 77 15.31 11.45 1.58
C ASP A 77 14.83 10.13 0.96
N CYS A 78 13.62 9.64 1.30
CA CYS A 78 13.06 8.41 0.71
C CYS A 78 11.60 8.50 0.27
N ASP A 79 10.92 9.63 0.46
CA ASP A 79 9.54 9.86 0.05
C ASP A 79 9.41 11.05 -0.91
N CYS A 80 8.36 11.02 -1.73
CA CYS A 80 8.05 12.10 -2.67
C CYS A 80 6.54 12.41 -2.76
N LEU A 81 6.18 13.25 -3.73
CA LEU A 81 4.79 13.63 -3.96
C LEU A 81 3.92 12.45 -4.42
N VAL A 82 4.51 11.42 -5.07
CA VAL A 82 3.78 10.20 -5.40
C VAL A 82 3.38 9.43 -4.15
N ASP A 83 4.28 9.28 -3.17
CA ASP A 83 3.99 8.58 -1.90
C ASP A 83 2.90 9.29 -1.07
N THR A 84 2.77 10.61 -1.24
CA THR A 84 1.80 11.46 -0.53
C THR A 84 0.50 11.71 -1.30
N ASP A 85 0.32 11.02 -2.44
CA ASP A 85 -0.84 11.17 -3.34
C ASP A 85 -1.04 12.63 -3.80
N SER A 86 0.06 13.33 -4.02
CA SER A 86 0.12 14.74 -4.44
C SER A 86 0.70 14.91 -5.84
N GLU A 87 1.11 13.82 -6.48
CA GLU A 87 1.57 13.76 -7.88
C GLU A 87 1.12 12.42 -8.50
N PRO A 88 0.75 12.38 -9.80
CA PRO A 88 0.45 11.12 -10.47
C PRO A 88 1.63 10.12 -10.43
N PRO A 89 1.36 8.81 -10.30
CA PRO A 89 2.41 7.81 -10.33
C PRO A 89 3.17 7.83 -11.66
N HIS A 90 4.47 7.58 -11.59
CA HIS A 90 5.32 7.49 -12.78
C HIS A 90 5.10 6.15 -13.49
N ARG A 91 5.84 5.91 -14.57
CA ARG A 91 5.86 4.57 -15.21
C ARG A 91 6.49 3.55 -14.26
N PRO A 92 6.08 2.27 -14.33
CA PRO A 92 6.70 1.21 -13.53
C PRO A 92 8.23 1.19 -13.68
N ASN A 93 8.94 1.03 -12.57
CA ASN A 93 10.38 0.84 -12.52
C ASN A 93 10.77 -0.36 -13.40
N GLN A 94 11.59 -0.13 -14.42
CA GLN A 94 12.03 -1.16 -15.35
C GLN A 94 12.95 -2.20 -14.71
N GLU A 95 13.65 -1.87 -13.61
CA GLU A 95 14.40 -2.84 -12.82
C GLU A 95 13.47 -3.86 -12.17
N ALA A 96 12.33 -3.41 -11.65
CA ALA A 96 11.35 -4.27 -10.98
C ALA A 96 10.62 -5.22 -11.95
N LEU A 97 10.63 -4.93 -13.26
CA LEU A 97 9.96 -5.73 -14.29
C LEU A 97 10.88 -6.75 -14.98
N LYS A 98 12.19 -6.76 -14.67
CA LYS A 98 13.17 -7.70 -15.24
C LYS A 98 13.20 -9.00 -14.47
#